data_AF-A0A2H9QWB1-F1
#
_entry.id   AF-A0A2H9QWB1-F1
#
_cell.length_a   1.000
_cell.length_b   1.000
_cell.length_c   1.000
_cell.angle_alpha   90.00
_cell.angle_beta   90.00
_cell.angle_gamma   90.00
#
_symmetry.space_group_name_H-M   'P 1'
#
loop_
_entity.id
_entity.type
_entity.pdbx_description
1 polymer ?
#
loop_
_entity_poly.entity_id
_entity_poly.type
_entity_poly.pdbx_seq_one_letter_code
_entity_poly.pdbx_strand_id
1 'polypeptide(L)' 'MSIKLIGVCAEVSEKKLLKKIEKIRKEFPDLDIRIHKNQICVEGDVRNKDVQKKIDEILLEAD' A
#
# COMPACT_ATOMS: atom_id res chain seq x y z
N MET A 1 -25.24 -4.97 -6.36
CA MET A 1 -24.22 -3.94 -6.08
C MET A 1 -23.07 -4.64 -5.39
N SER A 2 -21.91 -4.73 -6.05
CA SER A 2 -20.75 -5.45 -5.50
C SER A 2 -19.67 -4.43 -5.17
N ILE A 3 -19.55 -4.08 -3.90
CA ILE A 3 -18.40 -3.31 -3.41
C ILE A 3 -17.23 -4.29 -3.38
N LYS A 4 -16.31 -4.18 -4.35
CA LYS A 4 -15.02 -4.86 -4.32
C LYS A 4 -13.99 -3.86 -3.79
N LEU A 5 -13.82 -3.84 -2.46
CA LEU A 5 -12.67 -3.21 -1.83
C LEU A 5 -11.50 -4.20 -1.93
N ILE A 6 -10.65 -4.02 -2.94
CA ILE A 6 -9.39 -4.78 -3.04
C ILE A 6 -8.29 -3.80 -2.66
N GLY A 7 -7.66 -4.05 -1.52
CA GLY A 7 -6.61 -3.19 -1.01
C GLY A 7 -5.80 -3.88 0.08
N VAL A 8 -4.61 -3.35 0.33
CA VAL A 8 -3.70 -3.83 1.38
C VAL A 8 -3.53 -2.70 2.38
N CYS A 9 -3.79 -2.98 3.66
CA CYS A 9 -3.53 -2.04 4.73
C CYS A 9 -2.41 -2.57 5.62
N ALA A 10 -1.43 -1.73 5.92
CA ALA A 10 -0.37 -2.05 6.87
C ALA A 10 -0.14 -0.90 7.84
N GLU A 11 0.17 -1.26 9.08
CA GLU A 11 0.58 -0.31 10.09
C GLU A 11 2.09 -0.02 9.94
N VAL A 12 2.43 1.26 9.92
CA VAL A 12 3.79 1.74 9.67
C VAL A 12 4.08 2.88 10.64
N SER A 13 5.27 2.85 11.25
CA SER A 13 5.77 3.98 12.02
C SER A 13 5.90 5.24 11.16
N GLU A 14 5.42 6.39 11.67
CA GLU A 14 5.42 7.70 10.98
C GLU A 14 6.75 8.05 10.30
N LYS A 15 7.89 7.70 10.94
CA LYS A 15 9.24 7.94 10.40
C LYS A 15 9.52 7.26 9.05
N LYS A 16 8.93 6.09 8.80
CA LYS A 16 9.11 5.33 7.55
C LYS A 16 7.89 5.42 6.63
N LEU A 17 6.78 5.95 7.12
CA LEU A 17 5.50 6.03 6.41
C LEU A 17 5.65 6.79 5.09
N LEU A 18 6.21 8.01 5.12
CA LEU A 18 6.47 8.82 3.91
C LEU A 18 7.35 8.08 2.89
N LYS A 19 8.42 7.42 3.36
CA LYS A 19 9.37 6.71 2.49
C LYS A 19 8.75 5.50 1.80
N LYS A 20 7.89 4.76 2.51
CA LYS A 20 7.14 3.62 1.93
C LYS A 20 6.11 4.09 0.90
N ILE A 21 5.42 5.19 1.18
CA ILE A 21 4.44 5.77 0.24
C ILE A 21 5.12 6.24 -1.03
N GLU A 22 6.26 6.93 -0.93
CA GLU A 22 7.03 7.32 -2.11
C GLU A 22 7.48 6.10 -2.94
N LYS A 23 7.95 5.02 -2.30
CA LYS A 23 8.29 3.76 -3.00
C LYS A 23 7.06 3.20 -3.74
N ILE A 24 5.93 3.06 -3.06
CA ILE A 24 4.70 2.50 -3.65
C ILE A 24 4.22 3.38 -4.80
N ARG A 25 4.16 4.70 -4.62
CA ARG A 25 3.70 5.64 -5.65
C ARG A 25 4.63 5.69 -6.86
N LYS A 26 5.92 5.40 -6.66
CA LYS A 26 6.92 5.34 -7.73
C LYS A 26 6.86 4.02 -8.52
N GLU A 27 6.64 2.89 -7.85
CA GLU A 27 6.45 1.61 -8.54
C GLU A 27 5.05 1.46 -9.13
N PHE A 28 4.05 2.05 -8.48
CA PHE A 28 2.64 1.89 -8.79
C PHE A 28 1.91 3.25 -8.72
N PRO A 29 2.11 4.12 -9.72
CA PRO A 29 1.46 5.43 -9.76
C PRO A 29 -0.06 5.35 -9.92
N ASP A 30 -0.57 4.25 -10.47
CA ASP A 30 -2.00 4.01 -10.70
C ASP A 30 -2.77 3.49 -9.47
N LEU A 31 -2.09 3.28 -8.33
CA LEU A 31 -2.74 2.85 -7.09
C LEU A 31 -3.13 4.04 -6.22
N ASP A 32 -4.30 3.95 -5.61
CA ASP A 32 -4.80 4.94 -4.66
C ASP A 32 -4.20 4.63 -3.29
N ILE A 33 -3.46 5.56 -2.71
CA ILE A 33 -2.81 5.37 -1.41
C ILE A 33 -3.50 6.29 -0.40
N ARG A 34 -4.14 5.70 0.59
CA ARG A 34 -4.74 6.39 1.73
C ARG A 34 -3.92 6.20 2.98
N ILE A 35 -3.85 7.25 3.78
CA ILE A 35 -3.13 7.25 5.05
C ILE A 35 -4.13 7.55 6.14
N HIS A 36 -4.24 6.65 7.12
CA HIS A 36 -5.03 6.84 8.32
C HIS A 36 -4.15 6.70 9.56
N LYS A 37 -3.80 7.84 10.17
CA LYS A 37 -2.88 7.91 11.32
C LYS A 37 -1.53 7.25 10.99
N ASN A 38 -1.31 6.02 11.49
CA ASN A 38 -0.12 5.21 11.29
C ASN A 38 -0.39 4.02 10.34
N GLN A 39 -1.48 4.02 9.59
CA GLN A 39 -1.79 2.97 8.64
C GLN A 39 -1.75 3.50 7.21
N ILE A 40 -1.09 2.76 6.34
CA ILE A 40 -1.14 2.97 4.89
C ILE A 40 -2.10 1.93 4.34
N CYS A 41 -3.15 2.39 3.66
CA CYS A 41 -4.05 1.55 2.89
C CYS A 41 -3.86 1.85 1.41
N VAL A 42 -3.47 0.85 0.65
CA VAL A 42 -3.34 0.94 -0.81
C VAL A 42 -4.58 0.30 -1.42
N GLU A 43 -5.42 1.10 -2.04
CA GLU A 43 -6.63 0.70 -2.76
C GLU A 43 -6.38 0.75 -4.26
N GLY A 44 -6.80 -0.27 -5.00
CA GLY A 44 -6.64 -0.28 -6.46
C GLY A 44 -6.92 -1.65 -7.06
N ASP A 45 -6.63 -1.81 -8.36
CA ASP A 45 -6.75 -3.12 -9.01
C ASP A 45 -5.52 -4.00 -8.67
N VAL A 46 -5.37 -4.31 -7.38
CA VAL A 46 -4.44 -5.31 -6.83
C VAL A 46 -4.85 -6.76 -7.19
N ARG A 47 -5.67 -6.96 -8.24
CA ARG A 47 -5.99 -8.30 -8.75
C ARG A 47 -4.75 -9.03 -9.25
N ASN A 48 -3.72 -8.26 -9.58
CA ASN A 48 -2.41 -8.82 -9.86
C ASN A 48 -1.70 -9.20 -8.56
N LYS A 49 -1.58 -10.51 -8.31
CA LYS A 49 -0.90 -11.04 -7.11
C LYS A 49 0.53 -10.53 -6.97
N ASP A 50 1.22 -10.25 -8.08
CA ASP A 50 2.58 -9.70 -8.05
C ASP A 50 2.60 -8.27 -7.50
N VAL A 51 1.60 -7.45 -7.85
CA VAL A 51 1.44 -6.09 -7.33
C VAL A 51 1.14 -6.15 -5.83
N GLN A 52 0.19 -7.01 -5.44
CA GLN A 52 -0.13 -7.21 -4.02
C GLN A 52 1.11 -7.64 -3.24
N LYS A 53 1.87 -8.61 -3.75
CA LYS A 53 3.07 -9.14 -3.08
C LYS A 53 4.19 -8.10 -2.96
N LYS A 54 4.41 -7.27 -3.98
CA LYS A 54 5.36 -6.15 -3.91
C LYS A 54 4.97 -5.09 -2.90
N ILE A 55 3.69 -4.70 -2.86
CA ILE A 55 3.19 -3.76 -1.85
C ILE A 55 3.37 -4.36 -0.47
N ASP A 56 3.02 -5.64 -0.30
CA ASP A 56 3.22 -6.38 0.93
C ASP A 56 4.70 -6.39 1.32
N GLU A 57 5.64 -6.67 0.40
CA GLU A 57 7.08 -6.57 0.65
C GLU A 57 7.51 -5.16 1.05
N ILE A 58 7.06 -4.10 0.35
CA ILE A 58 7.41 -2.71 0.72
C ILE A 58 6.87 -2.37 2.12
N LEU A 59 5.66 -2.82 2.46
CA LEU A 59 4.99 -2.58 3.74
C LEU A 59 5.55 -3.46 4.87
N LEU A 60 5.93 -4.70 4.59
CA LEU A 60 6.57 -5.68 5.48
C LEU A 60 8.09 -5.60 5.51
N GLU A 61 8.72 -4.70 4.72
CA GLU A 61 10.12 -4.29 4.89
C GLU A 61 10.22 -3.58 6.25
N ALA A 62 10.13 -4.37 7.32
CA ALA A 62 10.37 -4.02 8.70
C ALA A 62 11.89 -4.00 8.89
N ASP A 63 12.32 -3.13 9.81
CA ASP A 63 13.70 -2.90 10.23
C ASP A 63 14.67 -4.08 10.09
#